data_AF-A0A3N9N932-F1
#
_entry.id   AF-A0A3N9N932-F1
#
_cell.length_a   1.000
_cell.length_b   1.000
_cell.length_c   1.000
_cell.angle_alpha   90.00
_cell.angle_beta   90.00
_cell.angle_gamma   90.00
#
_symmetry.space_group_name_H-M   'P 1'
#
loop_
_entity.id
_entity.type
_entity.pdbx_description
1 polymer ?
#
loop_
_entity_poly.entity_id
_entity_poly.type
_entity_poly.pdbx_seq_one_letter_code
_entity_poly.pdbx_strand_id
1 'polypeptide(L)'
;MIPGSEKTLLDILSRHQIKMRTIEKDTTLEVESYKILHVTSFIEEELEVPYVDIMTEMVSRKFARGSVIIDLRQSAGLMIPLILEPQSTYSLSKESSGRKYRLEDYLREDTEYPVYRILK
;
A
#
# COMPACT_ATOMS: atom_id res chain seq x y z
N MET A 1 7.35 0.97 -3.03
CA MET A 1 7.82 -0.36 -3.45
C MET A 1 6.74 -1.36 -3.10
N ILE A 2 6.43 -2.29 -3.99
CA ILE A 2 5.42 -3.34 -3.79
C ILE A 2 6.06 -4.68 -4.18
N PRO A 3 5.99 -5.73 -3.35
CA PRO A 3 6.48 -7.06 -3.70
C PRO A 3 5.81 -7.60 -4.96
N GLY A 4 6.57 -8.31 -5.79
CA GLY A 4 6.05 -8.91 -7.02
C GLY A 4 5.00 -10.00 -6.80
N SER A 5 4.86 -10.50 -5.56
CA SER A 5 3.83 -11.45 -5.12
C SER A 5 2.43 -10.84 -5.06
N GLU A 6 2.31 -9.52 -4.91
CA GLU A 6 1.03 -8.82 -4.74
C GLU A 6 0.30 -8.62 -6.07
N LYS A 7 -0.01 -9.72 -6.77
CA LYS A 7 -0.56 -9.71 -8.13
C LYS A 7 -1.86 -8.92 -8.23
N THR A 8 -2.76 -9.08 -7.27
CA THR A 8 -4.05 -8.38 -7.25
C THR A 8 -3.87 -6.87 -7.15
N LEU A 9 -3.03 -6.39 -6.23
CA LEU A 9 -2.71 -4.97 -6.10
C LEU A 9 -2.09 -4.43 -7.39
N LEU A 10 -1.09 -5.12 -7.94
CA LEU A 10 -0.40 -4.68 -9.15
C LEU A 10 -1.35 -4.61 -10.37
N ASP A 11 -2.29 -5.54 -10.50
CA ASP A 11 -3.30 -5.53 -11.55
C ASP A 11 -4.27 -4.34 -11.42
N ILE A 12 -4.73 -4.02 -10.21
CA ILE A 12 -5.55 -2.83 -9.93
C ILE A 12 -4.81 -1.57 -10.39
N LEU A 13 -3.57 -1.38 -9.94
CA LEU A 13 -2.78 -0.19 -10.27
C LEU A 13 -2.53 -0.08 -11.79
N SER A 14 -2.30 -1.20 -12.47
CA SER A 14 -2.16 -1.25 -13.92
C SER A 14 -3.43 -0.78 -14.64
N ARG A 15 -4.61 -1.21 -14.19
CA ARG A 15 -5.91 -0.81 -14.78
C ARG A 15 -6.19 0.67 -14.61
N HIS A 16 -5.68 1.26 -13.52
CA HIS A 16 -5.73 2.70 -13.26
C HIS A 16 -4.58 3.49 -13.92
N GLN A 17 -3.85 2.88 -14.85
CA GLN A 17 -2.77 3.51 -15.63
C GLN A 17 -1.64 4.11 -14.77
N ILE A 18 -1.45 3.60 -13.54
CA ILE A 18 -0.34 3.99 -12.70
C ILE A 18 0.95 3.40 -13.30
N LYS A 19 1.90 4.27 -13.61
CA LYS A 19 3.19 3.86 -14.16
C LYS A 19 4.00 3.16 -13.08
N MET A 20 4.42 1.93 -13.41
CA MET A 20 5.14 1.01 -12.55
C MET A 20 6.44 0.59 -13.22
N ARG A 21 7.53 0.51 -12.45
CA ARG A 21 8.83 0.01 -12.91
C ARG A 21 9.20 -1.24 -12.13
N THR A 22 9.36 -2.35 -12.83
CA THR A 22 9.83 -3.61 -12.25
C THR A 22 11.33 -3.57 -11.96
N ILE A 23 11.77 -4.16 -10.86
CA ILE A 23 13.19 -4.40 -10.60
C ILE A 23 13.62 -5.71 -11.27
N GLU A 24 14.70 -5.65 -12.05
CA GLU A 24 15.16 -6.78 -12.87
C GLU A 24 16.05 -7.77 -12.10
N LYS A 25 16.46 -7.42 -10.88
CA LYS A 25 17.27 -8.25 -10.00
C LYS A 25 16.88 -8.06 -8.55
N ASP A 26 17.21 -9.05 -7.73
CA ASP A 26 17.15 -8.92 -6.28
C ASP A 26 17.90 -7.66 -5.83
N THR A 27 17.23 -6.83 -5.03
CA THR A 27 17.75 -5.53 -4.61
C THR A 27 17.44 -5.32 -3.14
N THR A 28 18.44 -4.90 -2.37
CA THR A 28 18.25 -4.45 -0.99
C THR A 28 18.06 -2.94 -0.98
N LEU A 29 17.04 -2.45 -0.29
CA LEU A 29 16.73 -1.03 -0.17
C LEU A 29 16.43 -0.67 1.29
N GLU A 30 16.83 0.52 1.70
CA GLU A 30 16.27 1.16 2.88
C GLU A 30 14.88 1.70 2.54
N VAL A 31 13.90 1.30 3.34
CA VAL A 31 12.50 1.66 3.14
C VAL A 31 11.85 1.94 4.48
N GLU A 32 10.80 2.75 4.45
CA GLU A 32 9.84 2.82 5.54
C GLU A 32 8.82 1.69 5.34
N SER A 33 8.68 0.82 6.34
CA SER A 33 7.60 -0.17 6.42
C SER A 33 6.49 0.32 7.34
N TYR A 34 5.29 -0.24 7.17
CA TYR A 34 4.14 0.01 8.02
C TYR A 34 3.74 -1.28 8.73
N LYS A 35 3.75 -1.27 10.06
CA LYS A 35 3.15 -2.31 10.89
C LYS A 35 1.74 -1.86 11.29
N ILE A 36 0.75 -2.70 11.01
CA ILE A 36 -0.63 -2.47 11.46
C ILE A 36 -0.69 -2.79 12.95
N LEU A 37 -1.02 -1.79 13.78
CA LEU A 37 -1.17 -1.97 15.22
C LEU A 37 -2.60 -2.37 15.54
N HIS A 38 -3.55 -1.53 15.14
CA HIS A 38 -4.97 -1.71 15.43
C HIS A 38 -5.83 -1.36 14.22
N VAL A 39 -6.90 -2.12 14.02
CA VAL A 39 -7.92 -1.83 13.01
C VAL A 39 -9.25 -1.67 13.73
N THR A 40 -9.68 -0.42 13.90
CA THR A 40 -10.92 -0.06 14.57
C THR A 40 -11.90 0.56 13.58
N SER A 41 -13.15 0.74 13.99
CA SER A 41 -14.12 1.56 13.26
C SER A 41 -14.44 2.82 14.07
N PHE A 42 -14.70 3.92 13.37
CA PHE A 42 -15.33 5.10 13.94
C PHE A 42 -16.50 5.51 13.06
N ILE A 43 -17.44 6.25 13.63
CA ILE A 43 -18.61 6.74 12.90
C ILE A 43 -18.27 8.11 12.33
N GLU A 44 -18.29 8.23 11.00
CA GLU A 44 -18.17 9.48 10.25
C GLU A 44 -19.45 9.67 9.44
N GLU A 45 -20.19 10.75 9.68
CA GLU A 45 -21.45 11.05 8.96
C GLU A 45 -22.43 9.85 8.90
N GLU A 46 -22.64 9.17 10.04
CA GLU A 46 -23.49 7.98 10.18
C GLU A 46 -22.98 6.70 9.50
N LEU A 47 -21.77 6.72 8.92
CA LEU A 47 -21.10 5.58 8.30
C LEU A 47 -19.97 5.04 9.19
N GLU A 48 -19.89 3.72 9.34
CA GLU A 48 -18.71 3.09 9.96
C GLU A 48 -17.54 3.11 8.98
N VAL A 49 -16.47 3.80 9.36
CA VAL A 49 -15.24 3.92 8.56
C VAL A 49 -14.09 3.25 9.30
N PRO A 50 -13.28 2.41 8.63
CA PRO A 50 -12.12 1.80 9.25
C PRO A 50 -11.00 2.83 9.53
N TYR A 51 -10.64 2.95 10.79
CA TYR A 51 -9.45 3.63 11.27
C TYR A 51 -8.32 2.60 11.45
N VAL A 52 -7.14 2.94 10.95
CA VAL A 52 -5.98 2.03 10.97
C VAL A 52 -4.86 2.74 11.68
N ASP A 53 -4.53 2.27 12.87
CA ASP A 53 -3.37 2.72 13.63
C ASP A 53 -2.13 1.95 13.16
N ILE A 54 -1.04 2.69 12.95
CA ILE A 54 0.17 2.17 12.34
C ILE A 54 1.42 2.62 13.10
N MET A 55 2.42 1.76 13.08
CA MET A 55 3.79 2.11 13.41
C MET A 55 4.61 2.11 12.12
N THR A 56 5.39 3.17 11.89
CA THR A 56 6.39 3.17 10.84
C THR A 56 7.78 2.87 11.40
N GLU A 57 8.56 2.14 10.63
CA GLU A 57 9.97 1.89 10.95
C GLU A 57 10.82 1.91 9.68
N MET A 58 12.06 2.40 9.81
CA MET A 58 13.04 2.34 8.75
C MET A 58 13.75 1.00 8.78
N VAL A 59 13.65 0.24 7.69
CA VAL A 59 14.22 -1.11 7.58
C VAL A 59 15.02 -1.28 6.30
N SER A 60 16.11 -2.02 6.39
CA SER A 60 16.84 -2.51 5.22
C SER A 60 16.20 -3.82 4.76
N ARG A 61 15.51 -3.80 3.62
CA ARG A 61 14.72 -4.93 3.13
C ARG A 61 15.22 -5.42 1.78
N LYS A 62 15.33 -6.74 1.65
CA LYS A 62 15.57 -7.40 0.36
C LYS A 62 14.25 -7.56 -0.41
N PHE A 63 14.23 -7.07 -1.65
CA PHE A 63 13.15 -7.25 -2.60
C PHE A 63 13.60 -8.19 -3.72
N ALA A 64 12.79 -9.20 -4.02
CA ALA A 64 13.07 -10.14 -5.09
C ALA A 64 12.88 -9.49 -6.46
N ARG A 65 13.58 -10.02 -7.48
CA ARG A 65 13.28 -9.73 -8.90
C ARG A 65 11.77 -9.82 -9.15
N GLY A 66 11.25 -8.85 -9.91
CA GLY A 66 9.81 -8.77 -10.19
C GLY A 66 9.03 -7.88 -9.23
N SER A 67 9.66 -7.38 -8.15
CA SER A 67 9.06 -6.33 -7.31
C SER A 67 8.94 -5.00 -8.08
N VAL A 68 8.04 -4.13 -7.65
CA VAL A 68 7.64 -2.95 -8.40
C VAL A 68 7.91 -1.67 -7.63
N ILE A 69 8.55 -0.73 -8.31
CA ILE A 69 8.73 0.66 -7.87
C ILE A 69 7.69 1.52 -8.57
N ILE A 70 7.05 2.40 -7.80
CA ILE A 70 6.12 3.41 -8.30
C ILE A 70 6.76 4.77 -8.03
N ASP A 71 7.02 5.53 -9.09
CA ASP A 71 7.54 6.90 -8.97
C ASP A 71 6.36 7.86 -8.82
N LEU A 72 6.39 8.76 -7.84
CA LEU A 72 5.31 9.74 -7.65
C LEU A 72 5.34 10.87 -8.69
N ARG A 73 6.39 10.98 -9.51
CA ARG A 73 6.49 11.97 -10.60
C ARG A 73 5.69 11.53 -11.83
N GLN A 74 4.37 11.46 -11.66
CA GLN A 74 3.38 11.15 -12.71
C GLN A 74 2.06 11.86 -12.41
N SER A 75 1.13 11.91 -13.37
CA SER A 75 -0.13 12.66 -13.23
C SER A 75 -0.94 12.24 -12.00
N ALA A 76 -0.95 10.95 -11.66
CA ALA A 76 -1.62 10.41 -10.48
C ALA A 76 -0.77 10.46 -9.19
N GLY A 77 0.37 11.19 -9.21
CA GLY A 77 1.37 11.22 -8.14
C GLY A 77 0.81 11.49 -6.74
N LEU A 78 -0.09 12.47 -6.63
CA LEU A 78 -0.72 12.86 -5.37
C LEU A 78 -1.76 11.83 -4.87
N MET A 79 -2.35 11.06 -5.78
CA MET A 79 -3.35 10.04 -5.44
C MET A 79 -2.70 8.73 -4.97
N ILE A 80 -1.48 8.44 -5.42
CA ILE A 80 -0.81 7.16 -5.13
C ILE A 80 -0.66 6.93 -3.61
N PRO A 81 -0.18 7.87 -2.79
CA PRO A 81 -0.17 7.70 -1.34
C PRO A 81 -1.57 7.51 -0.76
N LEU A 82 -2.57 8.25 -1.26
CA LEU A 82 -3.94 8.15 -0.75
C LEU A 82 -4.56 6.77 -0.94
N ILE A 83 -4.19 6.04 -1.99
CA ILE A 83 -4.75 4.72 -2.28
C ILE A 83 -3.87 3.57 -1.77
N LEU A 84 -2.56 3.81 -1.56
CA LEU A 84 -1.61 2.77 -1.17
C LEU A 84 -1.25 2.77 0.31
N GLU A 85 -1.45 3.86 1.04
CA GLU A 85 -1.05 3.93 2.45
C GLU A 85 -2.18 3.46 3.38
N PRO A 86 -1.90 2.55 4.34
CA PRO A 86 -2.94 1.89 5.14
C PRO A 86 -3.77 2.84 5.99
N GLN A 87 -3.17 3.92 6.49
CA GLN A 87 -3.83 4.93 7.32
C GLN A 87 -4.74 5.87 6.52
N SER A 88 -4.59 5.94 5.19
CA SER A 88 -5.42 6.80 4.36
C SER A 88 -6.89 6.38 4.35
N THR A 89 -7.82 7.33 4.39
CA THR A 89 -9.27 7.08 4.27
C THR A 89 -9.65 6.43 2.93
N TYR A 90 -8.87 6.70 1.88
CA TYR A 90 -9.10 6.21 0.51
C TYR A 90 -8.24 4.99 0.14
N SER A 91 -7.61 4.35 1.12
CA SER A 91 -6.80 3.15 0.87
C SER A 91 -7.61 2.07 0.16
N LEU A 92 -7.00 1.38 -0.81
CA LEU A 92 -7.59 0.21 -1.48
C LEU A 92 -7.87 -0.95 -0.51
N SER A 93 -7.27 -0.91 0.68
CA SER A 93 -7.55 -1.86 1.76
C SER A 93 -8.84 -1.57 2.53
N LYS A 94 -9.55 -0.47 2.22
CA LYS A 94 -10.79 -0.03 2.86
C LYS A 94 -11.99 -0.10 1.90
N GLU A 95 -13.18 -0.29 2.46
CA GLU A 95 -14.44 -0.55 1.75
C GLU A 95 -14.85 0.56 0.76
N SER A 96 -14.36 1.79 0.95
CA SER A 96 -14.62 2.97 0.12
C SER A 96 -14.12 2.84 -1.33
N SER A 97 -13.27 1.86 -1.64
CA SER A 97 -12.67 1.66 -2.97
C SER A 97 -13.51 0.84 -3.97
N GLY A 98 -14.67 0.33 -3.56
CA GLY A 98 -15.62 -0.39 -4.42
C GLY A 98 -15.55 -1.92 -4.32
N ARG A 99 -16.72 -2.58 -4.33
CA ARG A 99 -16.95 -3.99 -3.94
C ARG A 99 -16.12 -5.07 -4.67
N LYS A 100 -15.40 -4.75 -5.75
CA LYS A 100 -14.78 -5.76 -6.63
C LYS A 100 -13.33 -6.13 -6.26
N TYR A 101 -12.62 -5.30 -5.49
CA TYR A 101 -11.22 -5.53 -5.15
C TYR A 101 -10.91 -5.15 -3.69
N ARG A 102 -11.59 -5.81 -2.75
CA ARG A 102 -11.34 -5.60 -1.33
C ARG A 102 -9.98 -6.19 -0.96
N LEU A 103 -8.99 -5.32 -0.72
CA LEU A 103 -7.70 -5.70 -0.14
C LEU A 103 -7.77 -5.64 1.40
N GLU A 104 -8.93 -5.96 1.98
CA GLU A 104 -9.18 -5.95 3.43
C GLU A 104 -8.25 -6.91 4.17
N ASP A 105 -7.81 -7.98 3.50
CA ASP A 105 -6.82 -8.92 4.02
C ASP A 105 -5.46 -8.28 4.37
N TYR A 106 -5.18 -7.08 3.87
CA TYR A 106 -3.99 -6.33 4.25
C TYR A 106 -4.12 -5.61 5.61
N LEU A 107 -5.34 -5.46 6.12
CA LEU A 107 -5.61 -4.84 7.42
C LEU A 107 -5.71 -5.90 8.51
N ARG A 108 -4.63 -6.67 8.70
CA ARG A 108 -4.50 -7.62 9.80
C ARG A 108 -3.61 -7.03 10.87
N GLU A 109 -4.11 -6.97 12.10
CA GLU A 109 -3.32 -6.51 13.25
C GLU A 109 -2.05 -7.34 13.41
N ASP A 110 -1.00 -6.69 13.92
CA ASP A 110 0.34 -7.25 14.09
C ASP A 110 1.03 -7.76 12.80
N THR A 111 0.47 -7.43 11.63
CA THR A 111 1.09 -7.73 10.34
C THR A 111 1.70 -6.50 9.69
N GLU A 112 2.62 -6.76 8.77
CA GLU A 112 3.21 -5.72 7.94
C GLU A 112 2.39 -5.51 6.67
N TYR A 113 2.14 -4.25 6.34
CA TYR A 113 1.43 -3.88 5.13
C TYR A 113 2.34 -3.99 3.89
N PRO A 114 1.87 -4.52 2.75
CA PRO A 114 2.73 -4.90 1.62
C PRO A 114 3.08 -3.71 0.68
N VAL A 115 3.18 -2.50 1.24
CA VAL A 115 3.64 -1.29 0.54
C VAL A 115 4.74 -0.67 1.38
N TYR A 116 5.86 -0.34 0.74
CA TYR A 116 7.01 0.27 1.42
C TYR A 116 7.36 1.60 0.78
N ARG A 117 7.62 2.63 1.60
CA ARG A 117 8.04 3.95 1.09
C ARG A 117 9.55 3.93 0.88
N ILE A 118 9.99 4.28 -0.33
CA ILE A 118 11.41 4.50 -0.58
C ILE A 118 11.67 5.97 -0.26
N LEU A 119 12.33 6.25 0.86
CA LEU A 119 12.79 7.60 1.18
C LEU A 119 14.05 7.87 0.35
N LYS A 120 14.07 8.99 -0.36
CA LYS A 120 15.23 9.52 -1.07
C LYS A 120 15.74 10.75 -0.34
#